data_AF-A0A929Z558-F1
#
_entry.id   AF-A0A929Z558-F1
#
_cell.length_a   1.000
_cell.length_b   1.000
_cell.length_c   1.000
_cell.angle_alpha   90.00
_cell.angle_beta   90.00
_cell.angle_gamma   90.00
#
_symmetry.space_group_name_H-M   'P 1'
#
loop_
_entity.id
_entity.type
_entity.pdbx_description
1 polymer ?
#
loop_
_entity_poly.entity_id
_entity_poly.type
_entity_poly.pdbx_seq_one_letter_code
_entity_poly.pdbx_strand_id
1 'polypeptide(L)' 'SLLTPRGVQLRLPDAAREWLLQRGFTREYGARELDRAIAAYVKPLLTRDLLFGALAHGGTALVDVGDEGLVLRDNPD' A
#
# COMPACT_ATOMS: atom_id res chain seq x y z
N SER A 1 -11.03 1.99 8.02
CA SER A 1 -10.03 3.04 8.29
C SER A 1 -8.69 2.35 8.49
N LEU A 2 -7.80 2.34 7.49
CA LEU A 2 -6.46 1.74 7.62
C LEU A 2 -5.50 2.81 8.18
N LEU A 3 -5.75 3.21 9.42
CA LEU A 3 -4.82 4.01 10.21
C LEU A 3 -4.07 3.01 11.10
N THR A 4 -2.77 2.86 10.87
CA THR A 4 -1.91 2.10 11.80
C THR A 4 -1.65 2.94 13.05
N PRO A 5 -1.35 2.30 14.21
CA PRO A 5 -1.18 2.98 15.50
C PRO A 5 -0.13 4.12 15.54
N ARG A 6 0.71 4.23 14.50
CA ARG A 6 1.87 5.13 14.42
C ARG A 6 1.66 6.38 13.57
N GLY A 7 0.42 6.67 13.15
CA GLY A 7 0.12 7.88 12.37
C GLY A 7 0.64 7.86 10.93
N VAL A 8 0.82 6.68 10.35
CA VAL A 8 1.22 6.54 8.94
C VAL A 8 0.02 6.73 8.02
N GLN A 9 0.18 7.60 7.02
CA GLN A 9 -0.78 7.82 5.95
C GLN A 9 -0.34 7.09 4.69
N LEU A 10 -1.25 6.32 4.09
CA LEU A 10 -0.98 5.64 2.83
C LEU A 10 -1.47 6.51 1.66
N ARG A 11 -0.56 6.83 0.73
CA ARG A 11 -0.90 7.42 -0.57
C ARG A 11 -0.75 6.38 -1.67
N LEU A 12 -1.79 6.31 -2.50
CA LEU A 12 -1.89 5.41 -3.66
C LEU A 12 -2.31 6.27 -4.86
N PRO A 13 -1.41 6.49 -5.83
CA PRO A 13 -1.75 7.05 -7.13
C PRO A 13 -2.76 6.16 -7.87
N ASP A 14 -3.42 6.71 -8.88
CA ASP A 14 -4.45 6.00 -9.64
C ASP A 14 -3.89 4.73 -10.30
N ALA A 15 -2.67 4.77 -10.83
CA ALA A 15 -2.00 3.60 -11.41
C ALA A 15 -1.87 2.44 -10.39
N ALA A 16 -1.51 2.75 -9.13
CA ALA A 16 -1.41 1.74 -8.08
C ALA A 16 -2.79 1.19 -7.67
N ARG A 17 -3.82 2.05 -7.67
CA ARG A 17 -5.21 1.63 -7.41
C ARG A 17 -5.72 0.69 -8.50
N GLU A 18 -5.50 1.03 -9.77
CA GLU A 18 -5.87 0.18 -10.90
C GLU A 18 -5.12 -1.13 -10.89
N TRP A 19 -3.82 -1.12 -10.56
CA TRP A 19 -3.01 -2.33 -10.42
C TRP A 19 -3.58 -3.26 -9.33
N LEU A 20 -3.98 -2.71 -8.18
CA LEU A 20 -4.63 -3.47 -7.10
C LEU A 20 -5.98 -4.02 -7.53
N LEU A 21 -6.77 -3.25 -8.27
CA LEU A 21 -8.04 -3.72 -8.82
C LEU A 21 -7.80 -4.87 -9.82
N GLN A 22 -6.89 -4.74 -10.78
CA GLN A 22 -6.64 -5.81 -11.75
C GLN A 22 -6.21 -7.14 -11.10
N ARG A 23 -5.47 -7.09 -9.99
CA ARG A 23 -4.99 -8.30 -9.28
C ARG A 23 -5.90 -8.78 -8.14
N GLY A 24 -6.69 -7.89 -7.55
CA GLY A 24 -7.65 -8.22 -6.50
C GLY A 24 -9.04 -8.57 -7.03
N PHE A 25 -9.38 -8.14 -8.25
CA PHE A 25 -10.75 -8.19 -8.76
C PHE A 25 -10.94 -9.39 -9.69
N THR A 26 -11.34 -10.53 -9.12
CA THR A 26 -12.21 -11.45 -9.85
C THR A 26 -13.61 -10.85 -9.87
N ARG A 27 -14.33 -10.98 -10.99
CA ARG A 27 -15.56 -10.26 -11.37
C ARG A 27 -16.74 -10.35 -10.38
N GLU A 28 -16.58 -11.03 -9.24
CA GLU A 28 -17.64 -11.36 -8.28
C GLU A 28 -17.59 -10.64 -6.93
N TYR A 29 -16.53 -9.93 -6.53
CA TYR A 29 -16.42 -9.48 -5.12
C TYR A 29 -15.96 -8.01 -4.94
N GLY A 30 -16.78 -7.23 -4.23
CA GLY A 30 -16.58 -5.80 -3.92
C GLY A 30 -15.46 -5.49 -2.90
N ALA A 31 -15.68 -4.54 -1.98
CA ALA A 31 -14.64 -3.95 -1.11
C ALA A 31 -13.72 -4.93 -0.34
N ARG A 32 -14.18 -6.17 -0.07
CA ARG A 32 -13.40 -7.20 0.65
C ARG A 32 -12.22 -7.75 -0.15
N GLU A 33 -12.31 -7.77 -1.48
CA GLU A 33 -11.17 -8.18 -2.31
C GLU A 33 -10.07 -7.13 -2.31
N LEU A 34 -10.47 -5.86 -2.33
CA LEU A 34 -9.52 -4.77 -2.23
C LEU A 34 -8.77 -4.82 -0.90
N ASP A 35 -9.47 -5.11 0.22
CA ASP A 35 -8.83 -5.31 1.51
C ASP A 35 -7.81 -6.47 1.48
N ARG A 36 -8.12 -7.57 0.78
CA ARG A 36 -7.17 -8.68 0.57
C ARG A 36 -5.97 -8.27 -0.27
N ALA A 37 -6.18 -7.57 -1.38
CA ALA A 37 -5.10 -7.09 -2.23
C ALA A 37 -4.18 -6.12 -1.48
N ILE A 38 -4.75 -5.20 -0.70
CA ILE A 38 -3.98 -4.30 0.18
C ILE A 38 -3.19 -5.12 1.22
N ALA A 39 -3.82 -6.12 1.84
CA ALA A 39 -3.13 -6.96 2.81
C ALA A 39 -1.99 -7.80 2.18
N ALA A 40 -2.17 -8.28 0.96
CA ALA A 40 -1.21 -9.13 0.26
C ALA A 40 -0.05 -8.35 -0.37
N TYR A 41 -0.33 -7.17 -0.95
CA TYR A 41 0.66 -6.43 -1.75
C TYR A 41 1.17 -5.16 -1.07
N VAL A 42 0.35 -4.48 -0.26
CA VAL A 42 0.73 -3.20 0.34
C VAL A 42 1.34 -3.39 1.73
N LYS A 43 0.71 -4.19 2.60
CA LYS A 43 1.22 -4.39 3.98
C LYS A 43 2.67 -4.92 4.05
N PRO A 44 3.12 -5.87 3.21
CA PRO A 44 4.50 -6.35 3.27
C PRO A 44 5.52 -5.25 2.97
N LEU A 45 5.22 -4.36 2.01
CA LEU A 45 6.08 -3.23 1.66
C LEU A 45 6.28 -2.28 2.84
N LEU A 46 5.21 -2.07 3.62
CA LEU A 46 5.24 -1.19 4.79
C LEU A 46 5.92 -1.83 6.01
N THR A 47 5.96 -3.16 6.11
CA THR A 47 6.31 -3.85 7.37
C THR A 47 7.74 -3.56 7.80
N ARG A 48 8.71 -3.68 6.88
CA ARG A 48 10.11 -3.38 7.18
C ARG A 48 10.29 -1.92 7.58
N ASP A 49 9.63 -1.03 6.85
CA ASP A 49 9.81 0.41 7.00
C ASP A 49 9.14 0.95 8.27
N LEU A 50 7.98 0.39 8.63
CA LEU A 50 7.31 0.63 9.90
C LEU A 50 8.15 0.17 11.11
N LEU A 51 8.94 -0.90 10.98
CA LEU A 51 9.71 -1.43 12.09
C LEU A 51 11.08 -0.74 12.24
N PHE A 52 11.75 -0.44 11.12
CA PHE A 52 13.16 -0.05 11.11
C PHE A 52 13.51 1.07 10.13
N GLY A 53 12.56 1.53 9.31
CA GLY A 53 12.81 2.47 8.22
C GLY A 53 12.20 3.85 8.46
N ALA A 54 11.96 4.59 7.37
CA ALA A 54 11.51 5.98 7.41
C ALA A 54 10.13 6.13 8.07
N LEU A 55 9.29 5.10 8.00
CA LEU A 55 7.94 5.08 8.59
C LEU A 55 7.90 4.67 10.08
N ALA A 56 9.04 4.42 10.72
CA ALA A 56 9.09 3.96 12.12
C ALA A 56 8.41 4.91 13.11
N HIS A 57 8.40 6.22 12.79
CA HIS A 57 7.83 7.29 13.61
C HIS A 57 6.58 7.94 13.01
N GLY A 58 5.97 7.33 11.99
CA GLY A 58 4.86 7.92 11.24
C GLY A 58 5.29 8.44 9.87
N GLY A 59 4.45 9.27 9.24
CA GLY A 59 4.74 9.87 7.94
C GLY A 59 3.84 9.37 6.81
N THR A 60 4.24 9.64 5.56
CA THR A 60 3.46 9.26 4.38
C THR A 60 4.17 8.15 3.61
N ALA A 61 3.49 7.03 3.46
CA ALA A 61 3.91 5.94 2.61
C ALA A 61 3.33 6.13 1.21
N LEU A 62 4.18 6.38 0.21
CA LEU A 62 3.76 6.40 -1.19
C LEU A 62 3.96 5.00 -1.80
N VAL A 63 2.87 4.34 -2.15
CA VAL A 63 2.94 3.04 -2.83
C VAL A 63 2.53 3.23 -4.28
N ASP A 64 3.42 2.85 -5.18
CA ASP A 64 3.29 3.09 -6.61
C ASP A 64 3.63 1.83 -7.43
N VAL A 65 3.37 1.86 -8.73
CA VAL A 65 3.71 0.78 -9.64
C VAL A 65 5.18 0.88 -10.03
N GLY A 66 5.90 -0.23 -9.86
CA GLY A 66 7.23 -0.49 -10.41
C GLY A 66 7.20 -1.64 -11.41
N ASP A 67 8.38 -2.03 -11.88
CA ASP A 67 8.53 -3.00 -12.98
C ASP A 67 7.95 -4.39 -12.64
N GLU A 68 8.11 -4.85 -11.40
CA GLU A 68 7.69 -6.18 -10.96
C GLU A 68 6.39 -6.19 -10.13
N GLY A 69 5.87 -5.00 -9.79
CA GLY A 69 4.66 -4.88 -8.97
C GLY A 69 4.63 -3.58 -8.17
N LEU A 70 3.91 -3.58 -7.05
CA LEU A 70 3.88 -2.41 -6.18
C LEU A 70 5.20 -2.25 -5.44
N VAL A 71 5.66 -1.01 -5.35
CA VAL A 71 6.86 -0.62 -4.63
C VAL A 71 6.54 0.50 -3.65
N LEU A 72 7.20 0.50 -2.50
CA LEU A 72 7.22 1.64 -1.60
C LEU A 72 8.22 2.64 -2.18
N ARG A 73 7.76 3.85 -2.49
CA ARG A 73 8.62 4.99 -2.82
C ARG A 73 8.74 5.84 -1.56
N ASP A 74 9.97 6.11 -1.16
CA ASP A 74 10.24 7.12 -0.14
C ASP A 74 9.79 8.45 -0.72
N ASN A 75 8.85 9.13 -0.06
CA ASN A 75 8.50 10.49 -0.46
C ASN A 75 9.61 11.41 0.07
N PRO A 76 10.43 12.05 -0.79
CA PRO A 76 11.50 12.92 -0.32
C PRO A 76 11.01 14.33 0.06
N ASP A 77 9.69 14.54 0.17
CA ASP A 77 9.12 15.83 0.59
C ASP A 77 9.33 16.09 2.08
#